data_AF-A0A2I0NEW3-F1
#
_entry.id   AF-A0A2I0NEW3-F1
#
_cell.length_a   1.000
_cell.length_b   1.000
_cell.length_c   1.000
_cell.angle_alpha   90.00
_cell.angle_beta   90.00
_cell.angle_gamma   90.00
#
_symmetry.space_group_name_H-M   'P 1'
#
loop_
_entity.id
_entity.type
_entity.pdbx_description
1 polymer ?
#
loop_
_entity_poly.entity_id
_entity_poly.type
_entity_poly.pdbx_seq_one_letter_code
_entity_poly.pdbx_strand_id
1 'polypeptide(L)'
;MVCGAKLIYGKLEKTQCHFCGQIVDAEVICGQGHFVCDGCHQQKPLAFLERYFKQTELKDPVAMLEEIFAHPGFPLHGPEHHFLLPLVTLKSMENSGIKLPANYQELTHKRCAQLPGGTCGHWGACAAALGAGITSSIFAKVTPLNTQFYGM
;
A
#
# COMPACT_ATOMS: atom_id res chain seq x y z
N MET A 1 14.85 1.33 6.96
CA MET A 1 15.67 1.69 8.15
C MET A 1 17.14 1.61 7.77
N VAL A 2 17.98 2.60 8.14
CA VAL A 2 19.40 2.67 7.71
C VAL A 2 20.37 2.14 8.77
N CYS A 3 20.26 2.58 10.03
CA CYS A 3 21.29 2.35 11.05
C CYS A 3 20.75 1.88 12.42
N GLY A 4 19.45 1.66 12.57
CA GLY A 4 18.85 1.24 13.84
C GLY A 4 18.81 2.30 14.96
N ALA A 5 19.36 3.49 14.74
CA ALA A 5 19.28 4.60 15.70
C ALA A 5 17.82 5.08 15.88
N LYS A 6 17.51 5.60 17.08
CA LYS A 6 16.18 6.17 17.39
C LYS A 6 15.81 7.28 16.41
N LEU A 7 14.53 7.32 16.03
CA LEU A 7 13.95 8.38 15.21
C LEU A 7 13.72 9.64 16.06
N ILE A 8 14.02 10.80 15.46
CA ILE A 8 13.81 12.14 16.00
C ILE A 8 12.76 12.80 15.12
N TYR A 9 11.67 13.24 15.75
CA TYR A 9 10.55 13.92 15.13
C TYR A 9 10.71 15.42 15.32
N GLY A 10 10.52 16.21 14.26
CA GLY A 10 10.77 17.65 14.23
C GLY A 10 9.77 18.41 13.37
N LYS A 11 10.16 19.60 12.91
CA LYS A 11 9.37 20.41 11.97
C LYS A 11 9.63 19.93 10.54
N LEU A 12 8.70 20.25 9.64
CA LEU A 12 8.83 19.98 8.21
C LEU A 12 10.02 20.74 7.62
N GLU A 13 11.07 20.02 7.23
CA GLU A 13 12.30 20.59 6.69
C GLU A 13 12.78 19.84 5.44
N LYS A 14 13.41 20.56 4.50
CA LYS A 14 14.00 19.97 3.29
C LYS A 14 15.17 19.08 3.67
N THR A 15 15.02 17.78 3.43
CA THR A 15 16.01 16.77 3.80
C THR A 15 16.36 15.88 2.61
N GLN A 16 17.63 15.51 2.50
CA GLN A 16 18.12 14.64 1.42
C GLN A 16 17.99 13.17 1.81
N CYS A 17 17.41 12.35 0.92
CA CYS A 17 17.33 10.91 1.09
C CYS A 17 18.73 10.27 1.02
N HIS A 18 19.07 9.45 2.01
CA HIS A 18 20.33 8.73 2.11
C HIS A 18 20.58 7.78 0.92
N PHE A 19 19.52 7.22 0.32
CA PHE A 19 19.65 6.23 -0.75
C PHE A 19 19.61 6.82 -2.16
N CYS A 20 18.58 7.63 -2.49
CA CYS A 20 18.43 8.18 -3.84
C CYS A 20 18.94 9.61 -4.00
N GLY A 21 19.32 10.28 -2.91
CA GLY A 21 19.80 11.65 -2.96
C GLY A 21 18.74 12.71 -3.27
N GLN A 22 17.45 12.35 -3.42
CA GLN A 22 16.37 13.32 -3.63
C GLN A 22 16.14 14.17 -2.37
N ILE A 23 15.84 15.46 -2.58
CA ILE A 23 15.50 16.41 -1.51
C ILE A 23 13.98 16.56 -1.46
N VAL A 24 13.37 16.20 -0.34
CA VAL A 24 11.92 16.33 -0.08
C VAL A 24 11.68 16.89 1.31
N ASP A 25 10.45 17.30 1.60
CA ASP A 25 10.09 17.71 2.95
C ASP A 25 10.00 16.48 3.87
N ALA A 26 10.62 16.57 5.05
CA ALA A 26 10.64 15.51 6.05
C ALA A 26 10.47 16.08 7.45
N GLU A 27 9.73 15.37 8.30
CA GLU A 27 9.55 15.69 9.73
C GLU A 27 10.30 14.71 10.63
N VAL A 28 10.98 13.72 10.04
CA VAL A 28 11.62 12.62 10.76
C VAL A 28 12.99 12.31 10.16
N ILE A 29 13.98 12.20 11.04
CA ILE A 29 15.32 11.68 10.77
C ILE A 29 15.72 10.72 11.88
N CYS A 30 16.71 9.85 11.67
CA CYS A 30 17.30 9.16 12.82
C CYS A 30 18.32 10.06 13.54
N GLY A 31 18.70 9.71 14.78
CA GLY A 31 19.71 10.44 15.55
C GLY A 31 21.12 10.50 14.94
N GLN A 32 21.35 9.81 13.81
CA GLN A 32 22.58 9.91 13.01
C GLN A 32 22.39 10.73 11.72
N GLY A 33 21.25 11.44 11.57
CA GLY A 33 20.98 12.31 10.42
C GLY A 33 20.47 11.59 9.17
N HIS A 34 20.20 10.29 9.23
CA HIS A 34 19.67 9.57 8.08
C HIS A 34 18.18 9.87 7.88
N PHE A 35 17.86 10.23 6.65
CA PHE A 35 16.50 10.29 6.13
C PHE A 35 16.37 9.35 4.95
N VAL A 36 15.19 8.74 4.79
CA VAL A 36 14.88 7.90 3.64
C VAL A 36 13.54 8.38 3.09
N CYS A 37 13.52 8.87 1.85
CA CYS A 37 12.28 9.32 1.22
C CYS A 37 11.32 8.14 1.02
N ASP A 38 10.03 8.46 0.89
CA ASP A 38 8.99 7.47 0.63
C ASP A 38 9.33 6.57 -0.56
N GLY A 39 9.88 7.10 -1.66
CA GLY A 39 10.27 6.27 -2.81
C GLY A 39 11.34 5.22 -2.51
N CYS A 40 12.28 5.50 -1.59
CA CYS A 40 13.31 4.56 -1.14
C CYS A 40 12.83 3.67 0.01
N HIS A 41 11.97 4.18 0.89
CA HIS A 41 11.27 3.37 1.89
C HIS A 41 10.41 2.31 1.20
N GLN A 42 9.79 2.71 0.10
CA GLN A 42 8.99 1.89 -0.77
C GLN A 42 9.83 1.09 -1.76
N GLN A 43 11.17 0.96 -1.65
CA GLN A 43 12.02 0.07 -2.46
C GLN A 43 12.23 -1.33 -1.84
N LYS A 44 11.42 -2.37 -2.14
CA LYS A 44 9.98 -2.32 -2.39
C LYS A 44 9.29 -3.44 -1.62
N PRO A 45 8.72 -3.20 -0.43
CA PRO A 45 7.63 -4.03 0.10
C PRO A 45 6.59 -4.34 -1.00
N LEU A 46 6.39 -3.41 -1.93
CA LEU A 46 5.59 -3.63 -3.15
C LEU A 46 6.15 -4.72 -4.09
N ALA A 47 7.46 -4.83 -4.31
CA ALA A 47 8.02 -5.90 -5.15
C ALA A 47 7.94 -7.27 -4.46
N PHE A 48 7.98 -7.30 -3.12
CA PHE A 48 7.63 -8.49 -2.35
C PHE A 48 6.14 -8.83 -2.56
N LEU A 49 5.23 -7.88 -2.37
CA LEU A 49 3.79 -8.10 -2.59
C LEU A 49 3.49 -8.56 -4.03
N GLU A 50 4.09 -7.92 -5.04
CA GLU A 50 3.94 -8.32 -6.45
C GLU A 50 4.37 -9.77 -6.69
N ARG A 51 5.46 -10.22 -6.06
CA ARG A 51 5.93 -11.60 -6.15
C ARG A 51 4.99 -12.55 -5.39
N TYR A 52 4.61 -12.16 -4.18
CA TYR A 52 3.71 -12.92 -3.32
C TYR A 52 2.37 -13.18 -4.03
N PHE A 53 1.72 -12.15 -4.55
CA PHE A 53 0.44 -12.27 -5.26
C PHE A 53 0.53 -12.96 -6.63
N LYS A 54 1.72 -13.06 -7.23
CA LYS A 54 1.92 -13.90 -8.42
C LYS A 54 2.00 -15.40 -8.10
N GLN A 55 2.38 -15.76 -6.87
CA GLN A 55 2.71 -17.14 -6.49
C GLN A 55 1.68 -17.77 -5.55
N THR A 56 1.00 -16.98 -4.73
CA THR A 56 0.06 -17.50 -3.73
C THR A 56 -1.18 -18.11 -4.37
N GLU A 57 -1.50 -19.34 -3.97
CA GLU A 57 -2.73 -20.05 -4.32
C GLU A 57 -3.75 -20.06 -3.17
N LEU A 58 -3.45 -19.36 -2.07
CA LEU A 58 -4.34 -19.27 -0.92
C LEU A 58 -5.69 -18.70 -1.32
N LYS A 59 -6.76 -19.22 -0.72
CA LYS A 59 -8.12 -18.70 -0.89
C LYS A 59 -8.57 -17.84 0.28
N ASP A 60 -7.92 -18.01 1.43
CA ASP A 60 -8.23 -17.22 2.63
C ASP A 60 -7.41 -15.91 2.62
N PRO A 61 -8.06 -14.74 2.52
CA PRO A 61 -7.36 -13.45 2.55
C PRO A 61 -6.72 -13.17 3.92
N VAL A 62 -7.22 -13.73 5.01
CA VAL A 62 -6.62 -13.56 6.35
C VAL A 62 -5.30 -14.30 6.43
N ALA A 63 -5.25 -15.55 5.95
CA ALA A 63 -4.01 -16.32 5.86
C ALA A 63 -2.94 -15.60 5.01
N MET A 64 -3.35 -14.95 3.90
CA MET A 64 -2.41 -14.15 3.10
C MET A 64 -1.83 -12.98 3.90
N LEU A 65 -2.66 -12.28 4.68
CA LEU A 65 -2.20 -11.18 5.53
C LEU A 65 -1.23 -11.66 6.60
N GLU A 66 -1.49 -12.82 7.22
CA GLU A 66 -0.59 -13.43 8.20
C GLU A 66 0.79 -13.73 7.61
N GLU A 67 0.85 -14.33 6.41
CA GLU A 67 2.13 -14.60 5.71
C GLU A 67 2.87 -13.30 5.35
N ILE A 68 2.12 -12.28 4.89
CA ILE A 68 2.69 -10.96 4.55
C ILE A 68 3.26 -10.27 5.79
N PHE A 69 2.51 -10.24 6.90
CA PHE A 69 2.94 -9.58 8.14
C PHE A 69 4.05 -10.33 8.86
N ALA A 70 4.15 -11.65 8.68
CA ALA A 70 5.27 -12.43 9.19
C ALA A 70 6.58 -12.17 8.42
N HIS A 71 6.52 -11.59 7.22
CA HIS A 71 7.70 -11.35 6.40
C HIS A 71 8.56 -10.21 6.99
N PRO A 72 9.85 -10.42 7.29
CA PRO A 72 10.70 -9.43 7.96
C PRO A 72 10.94 -8.16 7.14
N GLY A 73 10.75 -8.22 5.82
CA GLY A 73 10.82 -7.09 4.92
C GLY A 73 9.52 -6.29 4.77
N PHE A 74 8.43 -6.69 5.42
CA PHE A 74 7.17 -5.96 5.42
C PHE A 74 7.10 -5.04 6.65
N PRO A 75 6.97 -3.71 6.49
CA PRO A 75 6.98 -2.78 7.62
C PRO A 75 5.71 -2.89 8.47
N LEU A 76 5.81 -2.53 9.77
CA LEU A 76 4.64 -2.38 10.63
C LEU A 76 3.73 -1.22 10.21
N HIS A 77 4.32 -0.16 9.66
CA HIS A 77 3.61 1.02 9.18
C HIS A 77 4.21 1.47 7.85
N GLY A 78 3.34 1.92 6.95
CA GLY A 78 3.75 2.53 5.70
C GLY A 78 2.67 2.46 4.62
N PRO A 79 2.90 3.14 3.49
CA PRO A 79 1.93 3.22 2.39
C PRO A 79 1.66 1.87 1.73
N GLU A 80 2.54 0.87 1.89
CA GLU A 80 2.33 -0.50 1.42
C GLU A 80 1.08 -1.17 2.01
N HIS A 81 0.65 -0.75 3.21
CA HIS A 81 -0.58 -1.23 3.83
C HIS A 81 -1.84 -0.84 3.05
N HIS A 82 -1.78 0.24 2.25
CA HIS A 82 -2.93 0.73 1.47
C HIS A 82 -3.39 -0.27 0.39
N PHE A 83 -2.47 -1.15 -0.05
CA PHE A 83 -2.73 -2.11 -1.11
C PHE A 83 -3.24 -3.45 -0.59
N LEU A 84 -3.03 -3.75 0.70
CA LEU A 84 -3.24 -5.09 1.24
C LEU A 84 -4.68 -5.54 1.12
N LEU A 85 -5.63 -4.79 1.68
CA LEU A 85 -7.03 -5.19 1.69
C LEU A 85 -7.57 -5.45 0.27
N PRO A 86 -7.37 -4.56 -0.73
CA PRO A 86 -7.79 -4.86 -2.09
C PRO A 86 -7.08 -6.07 -2.72
N LEU A 87 -5.77 -6.19 -2.57
CA LEU A 87 -5.01 -7.25 -3.21
C LEU A 87 -5.34 -8.63 -2.62
N VAL A 88 -5.42 -8.78 -1.30
CA VAL A 88 -5.77 -10.08 -0.69
C VAL A 88 -7.20 -10.47 -1.02
N THR A 89 -8.13 -9.52 -1.07
CA THR A 89 -9.54 -9.80 -1.38
C THR A 89 -9.70 -10.21 -2.83
N LEU A 90 -9.16 -9.43 -3.78
CA LEU A 90 -9.24 -9.77 -5.20
C LEU A 90 -8.47 -11.07 -5.51
N LYS A 91 -7.28 -11.28 -4.91
CA LYS A 91 -6.54 -12.52 -5.12
C LYS A 91 -7.27 -13.75 -4.56
N SER A 92 -7.88 -13.62 -3.38
CA SER A 92 -8.73 -14.66 -2.80
C SER A 92 -9.89 -15.03 -3.73
N MET A 93 -10.57 -14.03 -4.31
CA MET A 93 -11.64 -14.22 -5.29
C MET A 93 -11.14 -14.95 -6.55
N GLU A 94 -10.02 -14.50 -7.13
CA GLU A 94 -9.39 -15.12 -8.30
C GLU A 94 -9.02 -16.59 -8.03
N ASN A 95 -8.33 -16.86 -6.92
CA ASN A 95 -7.92 -18.21 -6.53
C ASN A 95 -9.13 -19.11 -6.21
N SER A 96 -10.28 -18.52 -5.89
CA SER A 96 -11.56 -19.21 -5.70
C SER A 96 -12.34 -19.40 -7.01
N GLY A 97 -11.78 -19.02 -8.16
CA GLY A 97 -12.38 -19.22 -9.49
C GLY A 97 -13.31 -18.10 -9.96
N ILE A 98 -13.37 -16.98 -9.23
CA ILE A 98 -14.16 -15.81 -9.64
C ILE A 98 -13.41 -15.08 -10.75
N LYS A 99 -14.10 -14.82 -11.87
CA LYS A 99 -13.52 -14.07 -12.99
C LYS A 99 -13.39 -12.58 -12.65
N LEU A 100 -12.16 -12.08 -12.66
CA LEU A 100 -11.83 -10.68 -12.46
C LEU A 100 -11.47 -9.98 -13.79
N PRO A 101 -11.45 -8.63 -13.83
CA PRO A 101 -10.83 -7.91 -14.94
C PRO A 101 -9.35 -8.31 -15.09
N ALA A 102 -8.88 -8.53 -16.32
CA ALA A 102 -7.51 -9.00 -16.57
C ALA A 102 -6.41 -8.07 -15.99
N ASN A 103 -6.71 -6.78 -15.84
CA ASN A 103 -5.81 -5.76 -15.30
C ASN A 103 -6.15 -5.34 -13.86
N TYR A 104 -6.85 -6.17 -13.08
CA TYR A 104 -7.28 -5.80 -11.72
C TYR A 104 -6.09 -5.40 -10.82
N GLN A 105 -4.93 -6.05 -10.95
CA GLN A 105 -3.73 -5.73 -10.16
C GLN A 105 -3.22 -4.32 -10.51
N GLU A 106 -3.09 -4.00 -11.79
CA GLU A 106 -2.67 -2.66 -12.26
C GLU A 106 -3.65 -1.58 -11.78
N LEU A 107 -4.96 -1.83 -11.91
CA LEU A 107 -6.00 -0.91 -11.42
C LEU A 107 -5.91 -0.71 -9.90
N THR A 108 -5.66 -1.79 -9.16
CA THR A 108 -5.49 -1.74 -7.71
C THR A 108 -4.31 -0.86 -7.35
N HIS A 109 -3.15 -1.07 -7.97
CA HIS A 109 -1.97 -0.23 -7.76
C HIS A 109 -2.25 1.24 -8.09
N LYS A 110 -2.83 1.52 -9.25
CA LYS A 110 -3.13 2.89 -9.71
C LYS A 110 -4.10 3.61 -8.76
N ARG A 111 -5.13 2.94 -8.26
CA ARG A 111 -6.14 3.54 -7.37
C ARG A 111 -5.61 3.71 -5.95
N CYS A 112 -4.95 2.69 -5.39
CA CYS A 112 -4.44 2.74 -4.01
C CYS A 112 -3.24 3.69 -3.85
N ALA A 113 -2.41 3.84 -4.88
CA ALA A 113 -1.27 4.78 -4.85
C ALA A 113 -1.70 6.26 -4.73
N GLN A 114 -2.97 6.58 -5.00
CA GLN A 114 -3.51 7.93 -4.83
C GLN A 114 -4.01 8.20 -3.41
N LEU A 115 -4.06 7.18 -2.53
CA LEU A 115 -4.52 7.34 -1.16
C LEU A 115 -3.45 8.04 -0.31
N PRO A 116 -3.75 9.20 0.30
CA PRO A 116 -2.79 9.89 1.14
C PRO A 116 -2.38 9.07 2.35
N GLY A 117 -1.10 9.15 2.71
CA GLY A 117 -0.58 8.58 3.95
C GLY A 117 -1.18 9.27 5.18
N GLY A 118 -1.27 8.52 6.30
CA GLY A 118 -1.69 9.08 7.58
C GLY A 118 -3.17 9.47 7.68
N THR A 119 -4.02 9.11 6.71
CA THR A 119 -5.47 9.38 6.74
C THR A 119 -6.17 8.82 7.98
N CYS A 120 -5.69 7.70 8.51
CA CYS A 120 -6.16 7.15 9.78
C CYS A 120 -5.96 8.12 10.96
N GLY A 121 -4.81 8.81 11.03
CA GLY A 121 -4.50 9.75 12.10
C GLY A 121 -5.05 11.16 11.84
N HIS A 122 -4.99 11.63 10.59
CA HIS A 122 -5.42 12.98 10.24
C HIS A 122 -6.93 13.10 10.05
N TRP A 123 -7.58 12.09 9.46
CA TRP A 123 -8.99 12.15 9.04
C TRP A 123 -9.88 11.13 9.78
N GLY A 124 -9.30 10.28 10.63
CA GLY A 124 -10.03 9.24 11.37
C GLY A 124 -10.46 8.04 10.53
N ALA A 125 -9.98 7.92 9.29
CA ALA A 125 -10.36 6.82 8.39
C ALA A 125 -9.11 6.20 7.76
N CYS A 126 -8.91 4.90 7.96
CA CYS A 126 -7.80 4.17 7.35
C CYS A 126 -8.00 4.00 5.85
N ALA A 127 -6.91 4.01 5.07
CA ALA A 127 -6.91 3.63 3.66
C ALA A 127 -7.59 2.27 3.40
N ALA A 128 -7.59 1.36 4.38
CA ALA A 128 -8.34 0.11 4.32
C ALA A 128 -9.86 0.31 4.12
N ALA A 129 -10.47 1.34 4.73
CA ALA A 129 -11.89 1.63 4.54
C ALA A 129 -12.20 1.98 3.07
N LEU A 130 -11.37 2.82 2.45
CA LEU A 130 -11.46 3.13 1.02
C LEU A 130 -11.08 1.93 0.14
N GLY A 131 -10.14 1.10 0.62
CA GLY A 131 -9.73 -0.14 -0.04
C GLY A 131 -10.90 -1.10 -0.31
N ALA A 132 -11.87 -1.21 0.60
CA ALA A 132 -13.08 -1.99 0.37
C ALA A 132 -13.87 -1.46 -0.85
N GLY A 133 -14.08 -0.15 -0.95
CA GLY A 133 -14.74 0.48 -2.11
C GLY A 133 -13.93 0.35 -3.41
N ILE A 134 -12.60 0.46 -3.34
CA ILE A 134 -11.71 0.21 -4.48
C ILE A 134 -11.87 -1.24 -4.98
N THR A 135 -11.92 -2.20 -4.07
CA THR A 135 -12.13 -3.62 -4.37
C THR A 135 -13.45 -3.83 -5.11
N SER A 136 -14.55 -3.36 -4.53
CA SER A 136 -15.89 -3.50 -5.12
C SER A 136 -15.98 -2.83 -6.49
N SER A 137 -15.42 -1.63 -6.63
CA SER A 137 -15.46 -0.90 -7.91
C SER A 137 -14.57 -1.54 -8.99
N ILE A 138 -13.45 -2.17 -8.64
CA ILE A 138 -12.65 -2.95 -9.59
C ILE A 138 -13.42 -4.20 -10.02
N PHE A 139 -13.94 -4.96 -9.06
CA PHE A 139 -14.72 -6.17 -9.33
C PHE A 139 -15.92 -5.89 -10.24
N ALA A 140 -16.70 -4.86 -9.92
CA ALA A 140 -17.88 -4.45 -10.67
C ALA A 140 -17.55 -3.65 -11.95
N LYS A 141 -16.27 -3.43 -12.27
CA LYS A 141 -15.82 -2.63 -13.44
C LYS A 141 -16.43 -1.22 -13.47
N VAL A 142 -16.61 -0.62 -12.29
CA VAL A 142 -17.16 0.72 -12.14
C VAL A 142 -16.08 1.77 -12.41
N THR A 143 -16.48 2.80 -13.16
CA THR A 143 -15.71 4.01 -13.44
C THR A 143 -16.62 5.23 -13.28
N PRO A 144 -16.08 6.45 -13.13
CA PRO A 144 -16.91 7.65 -13.06
C PRO A 144 -17.79 7.91 -14.28
N LEU A 145 -17.55 7.24 -15.41
CA LEU A 145 -18.32 7.37 -16.66
C LEU A 145 -19.36 6.26 -16.83
N ASN A 146 -19.52 5.36 -15.86
CA ASN A 146 -20.43 4.25 -15.97
C ASN A 146 -21.89 4.73 -15.80
N THR A 147 -22.72 4.55 -16.82
CA THR A 147 -24.12 5.03 -16.87
C THR A 147 -25.14 3.96 -16.50
N GLN A 148 -24.72 2.73 -16.18
CA GLN A 148 -25.62 1.67 -15.75
C GLN A 148 -25.78 1.57 -14.22
N PHE A 149 -24.84 2.16 -13.46
CA PHE A 149 -24.83 2.16 -12.00
C PHE A 149 -24.88 3.61 -11.50
N TYR A 150 -25.99 4.30 -11.74
CA TYR A 150 -26.28 5.59 -11.10
C TYR A 150 -26.70 5.32 -9.65
N GLY A 151 -25.73 5.13 -8.75
CA GLY A 151 -26.03 4.70 -7.38
C GLY A 151 -24.90 4.84 -6.38
N MET A 152 -24.16 5.96 -6.43
CA MET A 152 -23.69 6.80 -5.31
C MET A 152 -22.63 7.77 -5.80
#